data_AF-A0A4U5NH67-F1
#
_entry.id   AF-A0A4U5NH67-F1
#
_cell.length_a   1.000
_cell.length_b   1.000
_cell.length_c   1.000
_cell.angle_alpha   90.00
_cell.angle_beta   90.00
_cell.angle_gamma   90.00
#
_symmetry.space_group_name_H-M   'P 1'
#
loop_
_entity.id
_entity.type
_entity.pdbx_description
1 polymer ?
#
loop_
_entity_poly.entity_id
_entity_poly.type
_entity_poly.pdbx_seq_one_letter_code
_entity_poly.pdbx_strand_id
1 'polypeptide(L)'
;MSTDFAPTLQELCHETVVPVLLSVLEKLETPRVAAHAGAALVNFSEGCPKSVITQYLPVIMHQLELVLEKTFRQLLDHGKKIVLEQVITTIASVAGAAQDQFKNFYDRLMGPLKYILQNSSRHDQLRLLRFKTIECISLIGLASDPRCL
;
A
#
# COMPACT_ATOMS: atom_id res chain seq x y z
N MET A 1 -17.99 4.65 -4.49
CA MET A 1 -16.53 4.35 -4.57
C MET A 1 -16.27 3.52 -5.82
N SER A 2 -15.03 3.36 -6.29
CA SER A 2 -14.74 2.51 -7.48
C SER A 2 -15.21 1.07 -7.29
N THR A 3 -15.26 0.61 -6.04
CA THR A 3 -15.84 -0.67 -5.60
C THR A 3 -17.29 -0.88 -6.06
N ASP A 4 -18.09 0.19 -6.21
CA ASP A 4 -19.49 0.11 -6.65
C ASP A 4 -19.61 -0.27 -8.14
N PHE A 5 -18.51 -0.13 -8.88
CA PHE A 5 -18.41 -0.44 -10.31
C PHE A 5 -17.48 -1.63 -10.56
N ALA A 6 -17.10 -2.37 -9.51
CA ALA A 6 -16.24 -3.54 -9.64
C ALA A 6 -17.01 -4.73 -10.25
N PRO A 7 -16.37 -5.55 -11.10
CA PRO A 7 -15.00 -5.41 -11.61
C PRO A 7 -14.88 -4.49 -12.85
N THR A 8 -15.99 -4.03 -13.42
CA THR A 8 -16.07 -3.36 -14.72
C THR A 8 -15.16 -2.13 -14.84
N LEU A 9 -15.09 -1.29 -13.81
CA LEU A 9 -14.21 -0.11 -13.83
C LEU A 9 -12.74 -0.51 -13.90
N GLN A 10 -12.34 -1.52 -13.12
CA GLN A 10 -10.98 -2.03 -13.10
C GLN A 10 -10.62 -2.64 -14.45
N GLU A 11 -11.50 -3.41 -15.08
CA GLU A 11 -11.25 -4.03 -16.37
C GLU A 11 -11.17 -3.03 -17.53
N LEU A 12 -11.99 -1.97 -17.52
CA LEU A 12 -12.07 -1.04 -18.65
C LEU A 12 -11.15 0.17 -18.53
N CYS A 13 -10.80 0.58 -17.32
CA CYS A 13 -10.14 1.86 -17.08
C CYS A 13 -8.74 1.73 -16.44
N HIS A 14 -8.23 0.51 -16.20
CA HIS A 14 -6.94 0.30 -15.50
C HIS A 14 -5.78 1.07 -16.14
N GLU A 15 -5.71 1.13 -17.47
CA GLU A 15 -4.63 1.80 -18.21
C GLU A 15 -4.56 3.30 -17.95
N THR A 16 -5.71 3.93 -17.65
CA THR A 16 -5.77 5.36 -17.33
C THR A 16 -5.61 5.59 -15.83
N VAL A 17 -6.30 4.79 -15.02
CA VAL A 17 -6.39 5.02 -13.57
C VAL A 17 -5.07 4.74 -12.87
N VAL A 18 -4.45 3.59 -13.11
CA VAL A 18 -3.27 3.17 -12.35
C VAL A 18 -2.10 4.14 -12.52
N PRO A 19 -1.68 4.52 -13.74
CA PRO A 19 -0.54 5.43 -13.90
C PRO A 19 -0.78 6.81 -13.28
N VAL A 20 -2.00 7.34 -13.39
CA VAL A 20 -2.35 8.64 -12.82
C VAL A 20 -2.27 8.58 -11.30
N LEU A 21 -2.85 7.56 -10.65
CA LEU A 21 -2.78 7.42 -9.20
C LEU A 21 -1.34 7.28 -8.70
N LEU A 22 -0.51 6.50 -9.37
CA LEU A 22 0.91 6.36 -9.02
C LEU A 22 1.67 7.69 -9.14
N SER A 23 1.46 8.44 -10.23
CA SER A 23 2.08 9.76 -10.42
C SER A 23 1.68 10.80 -9.36
N VAL A 24 0.47 10.68 -8.80
CA VAL A 24 -0.02 11.59 -7.75
C VAL A 24 0.48 11.15 -6.38
N LEU A 25 0.61 9.84 -6.13
CA LEU A 25 1.13 9.29 -4.88
C LEU A 25 2.57 9.75 -4.58
N GLU A 26 3.37 10.04 -5.61
CA GLU A 26 4.73 10.58 -5.49
C GLU A 26 4.81 12.04 -5.05
N LYS A 27 3.71 12.79 -5.11
CA LYS A 27 3.70 14.24 -4.84
C LYS A 27 3.71 14.53 -3.33
N LEU A 28 4.81 14.18 -2.67
CA LEU A 28 4.96 14.27 -1.21
C LEU A 28 4.98 15.72 -0.67
N GLU A 29 5.17 16.72 -1.53
CA GLU A 29 5.00 18.14 -1.20
C GLU A 29 3.53 18.49 -0.88
N THR A 30 2.57 17.71 -1.40
CA THR A 30 1.13 17.85 -1.15
C THR A 30 0.59 16.59 -0.46
N PRO A 31 0.93 16.36 0.83
CA PRO A 31 0.75 15.06 1.48
C PRO A 31 -0.72 14.60 1.54
N ARG A 32 -1.67 15.53 1.63
CA ARG A 32 -3.11 15.18 1.59
C ARG A 32 -3.53 14.64 0.23
N VAL A 33 -2.99 15.19 -0.85
CA VAL A 33 -3.27 14.75 -2.23
C VAL A 33 -2.64 13.38 -2.47
N ALA A 34 -1.38 13.20 -2.09
CA ALA A 34 -0.70 11.90 -2.15
C ALA A 34 -1.45 10.82 -1.36
N ALA A 35 -1.89 11.12 -0.13
CA ALA A 35 -2.69 10.19 0.66
C ALA A 35 -4.04 9.85 0.00
N HIS A 36 -4.73 10.82 -0.62
CA HIS A 36 -5.98 10.51 -1.34
C HIS A 36 -5.73 9.64 -2.58
N ALA A 37 -4.60 9.82 -3.28
CA ALA A 37 -4.23 8.91 -4.37
C ALA A 37 -3.97 7.49 -3.87
N GLY A 38 -3.30 7.34 -2.73
CA GLY A 38 -3.12 6.03 -2.08
C GLY A 38 -4.44 5.38 -1.66
N ALA A 39 -5.39 6.16 -1.14
CA ALA A 39 -6.72 5.69 -0.78
C ALA A 39 -7.56 5.31 -2.02
N ALA A 40 -7.46 6.09 -3.10
CA ALA A 40 -8.07 5.73 -4.37
C ALA A 40 -7.49 4.43 -4.93
N LEU A 41 -6.18 4.19 -4.75
CA LEU A 41 -5.54 2.94 -5.15
C LEU A 41 -6.01 1.75 -4.31
N VAL A 42 -6.28 1.94 -3.01
CA VAL A 42 -6.94 0.91 -2.16
C VAL A 42 -8.31 0.54 -2.73
N ASN A 43 -9.15 1.53 -3.03
CA ASN A 43 -10.48 1.27 -3.59
C ASN A 43 -10.41 0.64 -4.99
N PHE A 44 -9.34 0.91 -5.73
CA PHE A 44 -9.11 0.30 -7.03
C PHE A 44 -8.73 -1.17 -6.88
N SER A 45 -7.82 -1.50 -5.95
CA SER A 45 -7.39 -2.88 -5.68
C SER A 45 -8.48 -3.73 -5.05
N GLU A 46 -9.37 -3.14 -4.25
CA GLU A 46 -10.58 -3.82 -3.75
C GLU A 46 -11.51 -4.21 -4.90
N GLY A 47 -11.76 -5.52 -5.03
CA GLY A 47 -12.57 -6.05 -6.13
C GLY A 47 -11.89 -6.02 -7.50
N CYS A 48 -10.60 -5.65 -7.57
CA CYS A 48 -9.82 -5.74 -8.80
C CYS A 48 -9.59 -7.22 -9.17
N PRO A 49 -9.90 -7.64 -10.41
CA PRO A 49 -9.50 -8.97 -10.86
C PRO A 49 -7.99 -9.15 -10.74
N LYS A 50 -7.56 -10.31 -10.24
CA LYS A 50 -6.14 -10.66 -10.12
C LYS A 50 -5.40 -10.52 -11.46
N SER A 51 -6.06 -10.86 -12.57
CA SER A 51 -5.52 -10.69 -13.93
C SER A 51 -5.22 -9.23 -14.30
N VAL A 52 -5.93 -8.26 -13.73
CA VAL A 52 -5.69 -6.82 -13.97
C VAL A 52 -4.58 -6.32 -13.07
N ILE A 53 -4.70 -6.50 -11.75
CA ILE A 53 -3.71 -5.94 -10.80
C ILE A 53 -2.29 -6.49 -11.04
N THR A 54 -2.17 -7.75 -11.45
CA THR A 54 -0.87 -8.40 -11.70
C THR A 54 -0.10 -7.81 -12.87
N GLN A 55 -0.78 -7.23 -13.87
CA GLN A 55 -0.14 -6.52 -14.99
C GLN A 55 0.64 -5.29 -14.52
N TYR A 56 0.14 -4.63 -13.47
CA TYR A 56 0.71 -3.42 -12.89
C TYR A 56 1.52 -3.67 -11.63
N LEU A 57 1.49 -4.88 -11.08
CA LEU A 57 2.09 -5.19 -9.79
C LEU A 57 3.57 -4.77 -9.68
N PRO A 58 4.45 -5.00 -10.68
CA PRO A 58 5.83 -4.53 -10.60
C PRO A 58 5.96 -3.01 -10.45
N VAL A 59 5.19 -2.23 -11.23
CA VAL A 59 5.27 -0.77 -11.19
C VAL A 59 4.60 -0.19 -9.95
N ILE A 60 3.47 -0.76 -9.52
CA ILE A 60 2.82 -0.40 -8.26
C ILE A 60 3.78 -0.64 -7.10
N MET A 61 4.42 -1.81 -7.03
CA MET A 61 5.30 -2.15 -5.92
C MET A 61 6.55 -1.29 -5.90
N HIS A 62 7.18 -1.04 -7.05
CA HIS A 62 8.30 -0.09 -7.13
C HIS A 62 7.91 1.27 -6.54
N GLN A 63 6.72 1.76 -6.91
CA GLN A 63 6.23 3.04 -6.44
C GLN A 63 5.95 3.09 -4.93
N LEU A 64 5.31 2.03 -4.41
CA LEU A 64 4.95 1.92 -3.00
C LEU A 64 6.20 1.76 -2.12
N GLU A 65 7.20 0.98 -2.54
CA GLU A 65 8.48 0.82 -1.84
C GLU A 65 9.19 2.19 -1.71
N LEU A 66 9.28 2.95 -2.80
CA LEU A 66 9.89 4.28 -2.82
C LEU A 66 9.17 5.27 -1.91
N VAL A 67 7.82 5.28 -1.94
CA VAL A 67 7.02 6.18 -1.10
C VAL A 67 7.10 5.78 0.37
N LEU A 68 7.10 4.48 0.67
CA LEU A 68 7.30 3.95 2.03
C LEU A 68 8.64 4.43 2.61
N GLU A 69 9.74 4.27 1.87
CA GLU A 69 11.07 4.71 2.31
C GLU A 69 11.12 6.22 2.58
N LYS A 70 10.65 7.03 1.62
CA LYS A 70 10.67 8.50 1.75
C LYS A 70 9.80 8.99 2.91
N THR A 71 8.59 8.47 3.03
CA THR A 71 7.65 8.91 4.08
C THR A 71 8.06 8.41 5.46
N PHE A 72 8.74 7.27 5.54
CA PHE A 72 9.34 6.83 6.78
C PHE A 72 10.47 7.77 7.25
N ARG A 73 11.34 8.25 6.34
CA ARG A 73 12.31 9.30 6.70
C ARG A 73 11.62 10.60 7.16
N GLN A 74 10.56 11.03 6.45
CA GLN A 74 9.79 12.20 6.86
C GLN A 74 9.12 12.04 8.24
N LEU A 75 8.72 10.83 8.62
CA LEU A 75 8.24 10.54 9.97
C LEU A 75 9.35 10.77 11.00
N LEU A 76 10.55 10.22 10.77
CA LEU A 76 11.67 10.34 11.70
C LEU A 76 12.15 11.79 11.85
N ASP A 77 12.25 12.51 10.74
CA ASP A 77 12.82 13.87 10.72
C ASP A 77 11.80 14.94 11.15
N HIS A 78 10.53 14.78 10.78
CA HIS A 78 9.52 15.84 10.88
C HIS A 78 8.20 15.40 11.53
N GLY A 79 8.07 14.14 11.98
CA GLY A 79 6.82 13.61 12.53
C GLY A 79 5.69 13.47 11.51
N LYS A 80 5.96 13.58 10.20
CA LYS A 80 4.94 13.50 9.15
C LYS A 80 4.56 12.04 8.89
N LYS A 81 3.34 11.65 9.30
CA LYS A 81 2.86 10.25 9.22
C LYS A 81 1.73 9.98 8.24
N ILE A 82 1.02 11.00 7.75
CA ILE A 82 -0.23 10.82 6.97
C ILE A 82 -0.04 9.94 5.73
N VAL A 83 0.99 10.22 4.91
CA VAL A 83 1.23 9.43 3.69
C VAL A 83 1.80 8.05 4.01
N LEU A 84 2.61 7.94 5.07
CA LEU A 84 3.14 6.66 5.54
C LEU A 84 2.03 5.71 6.00
N GLU A 85 1.10 6.22 6.81
CA GLU A 85 -0.07 5.45 7.26
C GLU A 85 -0.91 5.00 6.06
N GLN A 86 -1.05 5.84 5.04
CA GLN A 86 -1.82 5.47 3.85
C GLN A 86 -1.09 4.44 2.99
N VAL A 87 0.21 4.62 2.70
CA VAL A 87 0.95 3.72 1.81
C VAL A 87 1.02 2.31 2.38
N ILE A 88 1.09 2.15 3.70
CA ILE A 88 1.03 0.84 4.38
C ILE A 88 -0.33 0.16 4.14
N THR A 89 -1.44 0.90 4.26
CA THR A 89 -2.78 0.38 3.93
C THR A 89 -2.89 0.01 2.45
N THR A 90 -2.32 0.84 1.56
CA THR A 90 -2.33 0.57 0.12
C THR A 90 -1.53 -0.70 -0.23
N ILE A 91 -0.35 -0.91 0.37
CA ILE A 91 0.41 -2.15 0.22
C ILE A 91 -0.42 -3.36 0.64
N ALA A 92 -1.12 -3.27 1.77
CA ALA A 92 -1.95 -4.37 2.28
C ALA A 92 -3.09 -4.73 1.32
N SER A 93 -3.77 -3.72 0.76
CA SER A 93 -4.86 -3.93 -0.21
C SER A 93 -4.34 -4.53 -1.53
N VAL A 94 -3.20 -4.05 -2.03
CA VAL A 94 -2.56 -4.61 -3.23
C VAL A 94 -2.11 -6.05 -3.02
N ALA A 95 -1.57 -6.39 -1.84
CA ALA A 95 -1.24 -7.76 -1.47
C ALA A 95 -2.45 -8.68 -1.51
N GLY A 96 -3.58 -8.25 -0.93
CA GLY A 96 -4.84 -9.00 -0.97
C GLY A 96 -5.35 -9.24 -2.39
N ALA A 97 -5.27 -8.24 -3.27
CA ALA A 97 -5.69 -8.36 -4.67
C ALA A 97 -4.74 -9.25 -5.51
N ALA A 98 -3.44 -9.17 -5.26
CA ALA A 98 -2.42 -9.92 -6.01
C ALA A 98 -2.28 -11.39 -5.56
N GLN A 99 -2.66 -11.71 -4.31
CA GLN A 99 -2.60 -13.05 -3.72
C GLN A 99 -1.19 -13.67 -3.88
N ASP A 100 -1.09 -14.92 -4.33
CA ASP A 100 0.16 -15.67 -4.51
C ASP A 100 1.20 -15.00 -5.42
N GLN A 101 0.81 -14.01 -6.22
CA GLN A 101 1.75 -13.24 -7.04
C GLN A 101 2.55 -12.22 -6.20
N PHE A 102 2.07 -11.91 -4.99
CA PHE A 102 2.74 -10.99 -4.08
C PHE A 102 4.00 -11.58 -3.42
N LYS A 103 4.16 -12.91 -3.42
CA LYS A 103 5.31 -13.60 -2.79
C LYS A 103 6.68 -13.04 -3.20
N ASN A 104 6.79 -12.55 -4.44
CA ASN A 104 8.03 -11.99 -4.99
C ASN A 104 8.45 -10.66 -4.34
N PHE A 105 7.57 -10.04 -3.55
CA PHE A 105 7.78 -8.76 -2.88
C PHE A 105 7.87 -8.91 -1.35
N TYR A 106 7.59 -10.09 -0.81
CA TYR A 106 7.53 -10.36 0.63
C TYR A 106 8.82 -9.93 1.35
N ASP A 107 9.96 -10.44 0.92
CA ASP A 107 11.26 -10.20 1.57
C ASP A 107 11.66 -8.72 1.55
N ARG A 108 11.25 -7.99 0.52
CA ARG A 108 11.54 -6.56 0.35
C ARG A 108 10.78 -5.68 1.35
N LEU A 109 9.57 -6.08 1.71
CA LEU A 109 8.70 -5.29 2.60
C LEU A 109 8.80 -5.68 4.07
N MET A 110 9.06 -6.96 4.35
CA MET A 110 8.92 -7.47 5.72
C MET A 110 9.95 -6.85 6.67
N GLY A 111 11.16 -6.56 6.19
CA GLY A 111 12.18 -5.83 6.95
C GLY A 111 11.73 -4.40 7.33
N PRO A 112 11.44 -3.53 6.35
CA PRO A 112 10.92 -2.19 6.60
C PRO A 112 9.69 -2.15 7.51
N LEU A 113 8.69 -3.01 7.29
CA LEU A 113 7.47 -3.04 8.10
C LEU A 113 7.73 -3.44 9.55
N LYS A 114 8.58 -4.44 9.79
CA LYS A 114 9.00 -4.82 11.16
C LYS A 114 9.71 -3.66 11.85
N TYR A 115 10.55 -2.93 11.13
CA TYR A 115 11.24 -1.76 11.68
C TYR A 115 10.24 -0.64 12.07
N ILE A 116 9.26 -0.35 11.20
CA ILE A 116 8.19 0.61 11.51
C ILE A 116 7.37 0.18 12.73
N LEU A 117 7.03 -1.11 12.83
CA LEU A 117 6.28 -1.67 13.95
C LEU A 117 7.03 -1.51 15.28
N GLN A 118 8.33 -1.79 15.29
CA GLN A 118 9.17 -1.62 16.48
C GLN A 118 9.28 -0.15 16.91
N ASN A 119 9.49 0.77 15.97
CA ASN A 119 9.64 2.19 16.29
C ASN A 119 8.32 2.85 16.71
N SER A 120 7.19 2.44 16.12
CA SER A 120 5.87 2.97 16.50
C SER A 120 5.37 2.51 17.87
N SER A 121 5.91 1.41 18.42
CA SER A 121 5.51 0.87 19.73
C SER A 121 5.82 1.80 20.91
N ARG A 122 6.76 2.73 20.74
CA ARG A 122 7.28 3.62 21.80
C ARG A 122 6.49 4.92 21.95
N HIS A 123 5.58 5.22 21.01
CA HIS A 123 4.91 6.51 20.95
C HIS A 123 3.40 6.33 20.77
N ASP A 124 2.62 6.77 21.76
CA ASP A 124 1.14 6.68 21.70
C ASP A 124 0.53 7.37 20.47
N GLN A 125 1.17 8.46 20.01
CA GLN A 125 0.74 9.20 18.83
C GLN A 125 0.87 8.39 17.53
N LEU A 126 1.64 7.29 17.53
CA LEU A 126 1.84 6.38 16.38
C LEU A 126 0.98 5.12 16.48
N ARG A 127 0.00 5.10 17.39
CA ARG A 127 -0.90 3.95 17.58
C ARG A 127 -1.63 3.52 16.31
N LEU A 128 -2.13 4.48 15.50
CA LEU A 128 -2.79 4.17 14.23
C LEU A 128 -1.82 3.55 13.23
N LEU A 129 -0.65 4.17 13.03
CA LEU A 129 0.43 3.62 12.22
C LEU A 129 0.78 2.18 12.64
N ARG A 130 0.88 1.93 13.95
CA ARG A 130 1.15 0.60 14.50
C ARG A 130 0.09 -0.42 14.08
N PHE A 131 -1.19 -0.09 14.26
CA PHE A 131 -2.29 -0.99 13.89
C PHE A 131 -2.31 -1.30 12.39
N LYS A 132 -2.16 -0.27 11.54
CA LYS A 132 -2.08 -0.45 10.09
C LYS A 132 -0.89 -1.30 9.67
N THR A 133 0.25 -1.17 10.37
CA THR A 133 1.44 -1.97 10.08
C THR A 133 1.22 -3.45 10.44
N ILE A 134 0.57 -3.73 11.58
CA ILE A 134 0.22 -5.10 11.98
C ILE A 134 -0.73 -5.72 10.93
N GLU A 135 -1.79 -4.99 10.55
CA GLU A 135 -2.73 -5.44 9.53
C GLU A 135 -2.03 -5.71 8.19
N CYS A 136 -1.16 -4.81 7.75
CA CYS A 136 -0.37 -4.98 6.53
C CYS A 136 0.50 -6.24 6.56
N ILE A 137 1.22 -6.48 7.65
CA ILE A 137 2.05 -7.68 7.83
C ILE A 137 1.19 -8.95 7.74
N SER A 138 0.03 -8.96 8.42
CA SER A 138 -0.89 -10.09 8.39
C SER A 138 -1.43 -10.38 6.99
N LEU A 139 -1.85 -9.35 6.25
CA LEU A 139 -2.38 -9.50 4.89
C LEU A 139 -1.31 -9.91 3.87
N ILE A 140 -0.08 -9.41 4.02
CA ILE A 140 1.08 -9.88 3.23
C ILE A 140 1.37 -11.36 3.51
N GLY A 141 1.33 -11.77 4.79
CA GLY A 141 1.51 -13.15 5.20
C GLY A 141 0.49 -14.08 4.55
N LEU A 142 -0.79 -13.73 4.64
CA LEU A 142 -1.92 -14.41 3.98
C LEU A 142 -1.72 -14.55 2.47
N ALA A 143 -1.33 -13.48 1.79
CA ALA A 143 -1.15 -13.47 0.34
C ALA A 143 0.07 -14.32 -0.10
N SER A 144 1.12 -14.39 0.73
CA SER A 144 2.40 -15.01 0.35
C SER A 144 2.53 -16.48 0.78
N ASP A 145 1.95 -16.86 1.92
CA ASP A 145 1.79 -18.25 2.34
C ASP A 145 0.48 -18.40 3.15
N PRO A 146 -0.59 -18.93 2.54
CA PRO A 146 -1.89 -19.12 3.20
C PRO A 146 -1.84 -20.07 4.41
N ARG A 147 -0.74 -20.80 4.62
CA ARG A 147 -0.57 -21.75 5.73
C ARG A 147 0.08 -21.11 6.97
N CYS A 148 0.41 -19.82 6.91
CA CYS A 148 1.01 -19.09 8.02
C CYS A 148 0.00 -18.52 9.04
N LEU A 149 -1.29 -18.85 8.94
CA LEU A 149 -2.33 -18.56 9.94
C LEU A 149 -2.94 -19.83 10.52
#